data_AF-A0A815MJB0-F1
#
_entry.id   AF-A0A815MJB0-F1
#
_cell.length_a   1.000
_cell.length_b   1.000
_cell.length_c   1.000
_cell.angle_alpha   90.00
_cell.angle_beta   90.00
_cell.angle_gamma   90.00
#
_symmetry.space_group_name_H-M   'P 1'
#
loop_
_entity.id
_entity.type
_entity.pdbx_description
1 polymer ?
#
loop_
_entity_poly.entity_id
_entity_poly.type
_entity_poly.pdbx_seq_one_letter_code
_entity_poly.pdbx_strand_id
1 'polypeptide(L)'
;MTYRDISHLCEMARVLSYPRLISMENFRQPNFRLVAELMTWLVKQYDPQSDVPNDIEGEQDRVMFIRAVAQIIATKAHMKLNTKKLYQADGYAVKEILKVITPLYKALRDSENKNFDDEDDVDYQYRYAINDDMTTLKNARLLCSTITQKGANLHELLGKEVDAREARQDVINRAMELSEVQEGIKEAENAAKREFLKCDKLINNVQIDEVALDEKIAKRMEEINRHQRRLDMLRSVRPSFMNDFEKCEIELNELYGNYVLKFRILTYLEKELEGHFRNQREKVLEVSRQYMQSINSQITEQEQQRFNRELQDPNDEIGVHSDEEEDEESDEEDDEESENDDEDINQSPPPRGNKLENGAEGQAYGGMTADLSDDEDQMRMGQGVGGAGMDDEDDDLGMEMDPRRRNSSVRQRGAMSGQPSANDGQRRQRQQPQQLASYAEDDDF
;
A
#
# COMPACT_ATOMS: atom_id res chain seq x y z
N MET A 1 0.17 6.81 0.16
CA MET A 1 1.15 7.03 1.24
C MET A 1 2.08 5.84 1.26
N THR A 2 3.37 6.02 1.01
CA THR A 2 4.35 4.92 1.13
C THR A 2 5.02 5.10 2.47
N TYR A 3 4.82 4.16 3.40
CA TYR A 3 5.43 4.18 4.75
C TYR A 3 6.94 4.51 4.71
N ARG A 4 7.61 3.98 3.68
CA ARG A 4 9.02 4.24 3.36
C ARG A 4 9.38 5.72 3.18
N ASP A 5 8.53 6.51 2.53
CA ASP A 5 8.83 7.92 2.20
C ASP A 5 8.92 8.77 3.47
N ILE A 6 8.04 8.51 4.45
CA ILE A 6 8.03 9.25 5.72
C ILE A 6 9.25 8.84 6.56
N SER A 7 9.58 7.54 6.58
CA SER A 7 10.78 7.06 7.27
C SER A 7 12.06 7.68 6.72
N HIS A 8 12.19 7.70 5.39
CA HIS A 8 13.33 8.33 4.73
C HIS A 8 13.42 9.82 5.06
N LEU A 9 12.29 10.55 5.04
CA LEU A 9 12.27 11.97 5.40
C LEU A 9 12.74 12.19 6.85
N CYS A 10 12.23 11.40 7.81
CA CYS A 10 12.63 11.51 9.21
C CYS A 10 14.11 11.23 9.43
N GLU A 11 14.67 10.27 8.70
CA GLU A 11 16.10 9.95 8.73
C GLU A 11 16.95 11.07 8.15
N MET A 12 16.64 11.52 6.93
CA MET A 12 17.39 12.59 6.26
C MET A 12 17.34 13.91 7.05
N ALA A 13 16.17 14.25 7.62
CA ALA A 13 16.01 15.44 8.45
C ALA A 13 16.86 15.36 9.72
N ARG A 14 16.93 14.19 10.37
CA ARG A 14 17.76 13.97 11.56
C ARG A 14 19.25 14.10 11.25
N VAL A 15 19.72 13.54 10.14
CA VAL A 15 21.12 13.62 9.73
C VAL A 15 21.52 15.05 9.39
N LEU A 16 20.65 15.79 8.70
CA LEU A 16 20.86 17.22 8.41
C LEU A 16 20.65 18.13 9.65
N SER A 17 20.51 17.55 10.85
CA SER A 17 20.34 18.28 12.12
C SER A 17 19.12 19.18 12.17
N TYR A 18 17.99 18.72 11.62
CA TYR A 18 16.71 19.40 11.80
C TYR A 18 16.34 19.46 13.30
N PRO A 19 16.05 20.65 13.88
CA PRO A 19 15.93 20.80 15.34
C PRO A 19 14.75 20.08 16.00
N ARG A 20 13.70 19.77 15.24
CA ARG A 20 12.44 19.21 15.75
C ARG A 20 12.31 17.75 15.37
N LEU A 21 11.92 16.90 16.32
CA LEU A 21 11.65 15.49 16.04
C LEU A 21 10.39 15.35 15.17
N ILE A 22 10.55 14.64 14.05
CA ILE A 22 9.45 14.28 13.14
C ILE A 22 9.13 12.81 13.37
N SER A 23 7.86 12.52 13.69
CA SER A 23 7.33 11.17 13.82
C SER A 23 6.49 10.78 12.60
N MET A 24 6.37 9.47 12.36
CA MET A 24 5.54 8.91 11.29
C MET A 24 4.07 9.34 11.40
N GLU A 25 3.58 9.59 12.62
CA GLU A 25 2.19 9.98 12.84
C GLU A 25 1.88 11.40 12.40
N ASN A 26 2.90 12.27 12.27
CA ASN A 26 2.69 13.68 11.98
C ASN A 26 2.12 13.96 10.58
N PHE A 27 2.22 13.02 9.64
CA PHE A 27 1.70 13.12 8.27
C PHE A 27 0.54 12.17 7.98
N ARG A 28 0.00 11.48 9.01
CA ARG A 28 -1.25 10.70 8.87
C ARG A 28 -2.46 11.60 8.67
N GLN A 29 -2.42 12.81 9.24
CA GLN A 29 -3.39 13.87 9.03
C GLN A 29 -2.68 15.12 8.50
N PRO A 30 -3.37 16.01 7.77
CA PRO A 30 -2.81 17.27 7.29
C PRO A 30 -2.23 18.12 8.43
N ASN A 31 -0.93 18.36 8.40
CA ASN A 31 -0.20 19.15 9.39
C ASN A 31 0.60 20.28 8.72
N PHE A 32 -0.11 21.33 8.30
CA PHE A 32 0.49 22.44 7.57
C PHE A 32 1.55 23.18 8.38
N ARG A 33 1.38 23.29 9.70
CA ARG A 33 2.34 23.97 10.57
C ARG A 33 3.71 23.29 10.54
N LEU A 34 3.73 21.95 10.56
CA LEU A 34 4.97 21.19 10.43
C LEU A 34 5.59 21.34 9.04
N VAL A 35 4.79 21.27 7.98
CA VAL A 35 5.28 21.48 6.60
C VAL A 35 5.87 22.89 6.44
N ALA A 36 5.23 23.91 6.99
CA ALA A 36 5.71 25.28 6.92
C ALA A 36 7.04 25.45 7.66
N GLU A 37 7.15 24.94 8.89
CA GLU A 37 8.40 24.97 9.66
C GLU A 37 9.54 24.25 8.92
N LEU A 38 9.26 23.04 8.42
CA LEU A 38 10.25 22.22 7.73
C LEU A 38 10.69 22.85 6.41
N MET A 39 9.76 23.40 5.62
CA MET A 39 10.09 24.06 4.36
C MET A 39 10.84 25.38 4.57
N THR A 40 10.50 26.16 5.59
CA THR A 40 11.26 27.37 5.96
C THR A 40 12.69 27.01 6.34
N TRP A 41 12.87 25.94 7.13
CA TRP A 41 14.20 25.44 7.47
C TRP A 41 14.97 24.97 6.24
N LEU A 42 14.36 24.18 5.35
CA LEU A 42 14.99 23.71 4.11
C LEU A 42 15.37 24.87 3.17
N VAL A 43 14.50 25.87 3.02
CA VAL A 43 14.80 27.05 2.19
C VAL A 43 16.03 27.78 2.71
N LYS A 44 16.20 27.91 4.03
CA LYS A 44 17.38 28.53 4.63
C LYS A 44 18.68 27.75 4.39
N GLN A 45 18.61 26.45 4.16
CA GLN A 45 19.78 25.64 3.78
C GLN A 45 20.25 25.95 2.35
N TYR A 46 19.33 26.32 1.46
CA TYR A 46 19.65 26.70 0.08
C TYR A 46 19.98 28.18 -0.07
N ASP A 47 19.34 29.05 0.71
CA ASP A 47 19.59 30.49 0.72
C ASP A 47 19.42 31.07 2.13
N PRO A 48 20.54 31.30 2.86
CA PRO A 48 20.50 31.82 4.23
C PRO A 48 19.88 33.22 4.36
N GLN A 49 19.80 33.99 3.26
CA GLN A 49 19.23 35.35 3.24
C GLN A 49 17.78 35.36 2.78
N SER A 50 17.19 34.19 2.51
CA SER A 50 15.80 34.11 2.07
C SER A 50 14.84 34.47 3.19
N ASP A 51 13.96 35.44 2.92
CA ASP A 51 12.84 35.80 3.78
C ASP A 51 11.58 35.08 3.30
N VAL A 52 11.04 34.21 4.15
CA VAL A 52 9.82 33.46 3.88
C VAL A 52 8.73 34.01 4.80
N PRO A 53 7.52 34.31 4.29
CA PRO A 53 6.43 34.79 5.13
C PRO A 53 6.18 33.86 6.33
N ASN A 54 6.15 34.40 7.55
CA ASN A 54 5.97 33.60 8.76
C ASN A 54 4.50 33.48 9.21
N ASP A 55 3.59 34.23 8.58
CA ASP A 55 2.15 34.14 8.87
C ASP A 55 1.53 32.95 8.11
N ILE A 56 0.90 32.05 8.86
CA ILE A 56 0.31 30.80 8.36
C ILE A 56 -1.06 30.52 8.98
N GLU A 57 -1.63 31.49 9.71
CA GLU A 57 -2.90 31.32 10.41
C GLU A 57 -4.08 31.33 9.42
N GLY A 58 -4.06 32.23 8.43
CA GLY A 58 -5.08 32.33 7.38
C GLY A 58 -4.82 31.41 6.17
N GLU A 59 -5.89 30.96 5.50
CA GLU A 59 -5.79 30.19 4.26
C GLU A 59 -5.03 30.95 3.16
N GLN A 60 -5.30 32.25 3.04
CA GLN A 60 -4.64 33.09 2.04
C GLN A 60 -3.14 33.24 2.32
N ASP A 61 -2.75 33.33 3.58
CA ASP A 61 -1.35 33.42 4.01
C ASP A 61 -0.61 32.10 3.76
N ARG A 62 -1.25 30.95 4.00
CA ARG A 62 -0.71 29.63 3.63
C ARG A 62 -0.47 29.49 2.14
N VAL A 63 -1.36 30.02 1.29
CA VAL A 63 -1.16 30.01 -0.17
C VAL A 63 0.01 30.92 -0.57
N MET A 64 0.14 32.10 0.05
CA MET A 64 1.28 32.98 -0.18
C MET A 64 2.60 32.33 0.24
N PHE A 65 2.62 31.68 1.41
CA PHE A 65 3.75 30.91 1.91
C PHE A 65 4.20 29.84 0.90
N ILE A 66 3.28 28.98 0.45
CA ILE A 66 3.61 27.89 -0.50
C ILE A 66 4.12 28.45 -1.82
N ARG A 67 3.54 29.56 -2.32
CA ARG A 67 4.01 30.22 -3.53
C ARG A 67 5.42 30.77 -3.36
N ALA A 68 5.70 31.43 -2.24
CA ALA A 68 7.03 31.97 -1.95
C ALA A 68 8.08 30.86 -1.89
N VAL A 69 7.83 29.81 -1.09
CA VAL A 69 8.71 28.64 -0.97
C VAL A 69 8.96 27.99 -2.33
N ALA A 70 7.91 27.73 -3.10
CA ALA A 70 8.07 27.10 -4.43
C ALA A 70 8.86 27.98 -5.39
N GLN A 71 8.67 29.30 -5.36
CA GLN A 71 9.43 30.24 -6.18
C GLN A 71 10.90 30.27 -5.79
N ILE A 72 11.22 30.28 -4.49
CA ILE A 72 12.60 30.28 -4.00
C ILE A 72 13.30 28.98 -4.38
N ILE A 73 12.69 27.82 -4.13
CA ILE A 73 13.26 26.53 -4.49
C ILE A 73 13.44 26.38 -6.01
N ALA A 74 12.49 26.87 -6.81
CA ALA A 74 12.61 26.83 -8.27
C ALA A 74 13.73 27.74 -8.81
N THR A 75 14.00 28.86 -8.16
CA THR A 75 15.04 29.82 -8.60
C THR A 75 16.42 29.47 -8.07
N LYS A 76 16.53 29.00 -6.83
CA LYS A 76 17.82 28.73 -6.15
C LYS A 76 18.29 27.29 -6.31
N ALA A 77 17.36 26.34 -6.27
CA ALA A 77 17.68 24.92 -6.35
C ALA A 77 17.26 24.30 -7.70
N HIS A 78 16.70 25.10 -8.63
CA HIS A 78 16.21 24.67 -9.94
C HIS A 78 15.21 23.49 -9.91
N MET A 79 14.50 23.33 -8.80
CA MET A 79 13.53 22.25 -8.60
C MET A 79 12.09 22.75 -8.69
N LYS A 80 11.27 22.08 -9.51
CA LYS A 80 9.84 22.37 -9.63
C LYS A 80 9.05 21.54 -8.63
N LEU A 81 8.44 22.21 -7.64
CA LEU A 81 7.58 21.57 -6.63
C LEU A 81 6.11 21.63 -7.02
N ASN A 82 5.34 20.61 -6.64
CA ASN A 82 3.89 20.63 -6.76
C ASN A 82 3.25 21.34 -5.56
N THR A 83 2.85 22.59 -5.76
CA THR A 83 2.26 23.46 -4.72
C THR A 83 0.96 22.90 -4.12
N LYS A 84 0.15 22.17 -4.90
CA LYS A 84 -1.09 21.56 -4.39
C LYS A 84 -0.78 20.45 -3.39
N LYS A 85 0.19 19.58 -3.72
CA LYS A 85 0.61 18.48 -2.84
C LYS A 85 1.29 19.00 -1.58
N LEU A 86 2.09 20.06 -1.69
CA LEU A 86 2.72 20.69 -0.54
C LEU A 86 1.68 21.33 0.40
N TYR A 87 0.62 21.94 -0.16
CA TYR A 87 -0.48 22.53 0.60
C TYR A 87 -1.37 21.50 1.31
N GLN A 88 -1.54 20.30 0.73
CA GLN A 88 -2.29 19.20 1.37
C GLN A 88 -1.70 18.79 2.73
N ALA A 89 -0.40 19.04 2.93
CA ALA A 89 0.31 18.87 4.19
C ALA A 89 0.20 17.49 4.85
N ASP A 90 -0.06 16.46 4.05
CA ASP A 90 -0.17 15.06 4.45
C ASP A 90 0.97 14.24 3.81
N GLY A 91 0.80 12.92 3.70
CA GLY A 91 1.78 12.05 3.03
C GLY A 91 2.10 12.40 1.57
N TYR A 92 1.30 13.22 0.88
CA TYR A 92 1.66 13.71 -0.46
C TYR A 92 2.63 14.90 -0.42
N ALA A 93 2.57 15.72 0.64
CA ALA A 93 3.55 16.78 0.86
C ALA A 93 4.95 16.22 1.10
N VAL A 94 5.05 15.09 1.81
CA VAL A 94 6.31 14.38 2.08
C VAL A 94 7.07 14.07 0.80
N LYS A 95 6.39 13.67 -0.28
CA LYS A 95 7.02 13.40 -1.58
C LYS A 95 7.65 14.63 -2.21
N GLU A 96 7.05 15.80 -2.01
CA GLU A 96 7.60 17.06 -2.52
C GLU A 96 8.74 17.57 -1.63
N ILE A 97 8.62 17.40 -0.31
CA ILE A 97 9.70 17.72 0.65
C ILE A 97 10.93 16.85 0.40
N LEU A 98 10.75 15.56 0.11
CA LEU A 98 11.83 14.63 -0.20
C LEU A 98 12.69 15.09 -1.39
N LYS A 99 12.08 15.68 -2.42
CA LYS A 99 12.83 16.25 -3.56
C LYS A 99 13.82 17.31 -3.11
N VAL A 100 13.45 18.10 -2.10
CA VAL A 100 14.26 19.22 -1.60
C VAL A 100 15.33 18.75 -0.62
N ILE A 101 15.02 17.80 0.26
CA ILE A 101 15.96 17.35 1.29
C ILE A 101 16.99 16.34 0.76
N THR A 102 16.64 15.52 -0.23
CA THR A 102 17.51 14.45 -0.74
C THR A 102 18.84 14.99 -1.30
N PRO A 103 18.88 16.06 -2.12
CA PRO A 103 20.15 16.61 -2.60
C PRO A 103 21.03 17.17 -1.47
N LEU A 104 20.43 17.78 -0.45
CA LEU A 104 21.17 18.26 0.72
C LEU A 104 21.76 17.10 1.53
N TYR A 105 20.96 16.06 1.75
CA TYR A 105 21.39 14.85 2.42
C TYR A 105 22.55 14.19 1.67
N LYS A 106 22.45 14.06 0.34
CA LYS A 106 23.53 13.53 -0.50
C LYS A 106 24.77 14.38 -0.46
N ALA A 107 24.67 15.70 -0.59
CA ALA A 107 25.84 16.57 -0.49
C ALA A 107 26.55 16.46 0.86
N LEU A 108 25.79 16.31 1.96
CA LEU A 108 26.35 16.07 3.28
C LEU A 108 26.99 14.67 3.35
N ARG A 109 26.32 13.63 2.87
CA ARG A 109 26.87 12.27 2.84
C ARG A 109 28.10 12.17 1.94
N ASP A 110 28.14 12.78 0.77
CA ASP A 110 29.32 12.82 -0.11
C ASP A 110 30.49 13.57 0.54
N SER A 111 30.20 14.54 1.42
CA SER A 111 31.23 15.22 2.22
C SER A 111 31.76 14.38 3.38
N GLU A 112 30.91 13.52 3.97
CA GLU A 112 31.23 12.63 5.09
C GLU A 112 31.82 11.27 4.64
N ASN A 113 31.35 10.72 3.52
CA ASN A 113 31.64 9.40 2.96
C ASN A 113 32.57 9.49 1.74
N LYS A 114 33.75 10.09 1.90
CA LYS A 114 34.87 9.79 0.98
C LYS A 114 35.41 8.35 1.07
N ASN A 115 34.77 7.44 1.83
CA ASN A 115 35.33 6.12 2.16
C ASN A 115 34.38 4.91 2.15
N PHE A 116 33.11 4.98 1.74
CA PHE A 116 32.28 3.77 1.64
C PHE A 116 31.34 3.85 0.43
N ASP A 117 31.58 2.97 -0.54
CA ASP A 117 30.64 2.57 -1.60
C ASP A 117 29.51 1.77 -0.94
N ASP A 118 28.31 2.33 -0.89
CA ASP A 118 27.10 1.59 -0.48
C ASP A 118 26.18 1.43 -1.69
N GLU A 119 26.17 0.21 -2.25
CA GLU A 119 25.38 -0.25 -3.40
C GLU A 119 23.85 -0.33 -3.11
N ASP A 120 23.40 -0.11 -1.88
CA ASP A 120 22.02 -0.41 -1.46
C ASP A 120 21.00 0.74 -1.65
N ASP A 121 21.43 2.00 -1.87
CA ASP A 121 20.51 3.15 -2.11
C ASP A 121 20.30 3.44 -3.61
N VAL A 122 20.93 2.63 -4.49
CA VAL A 122 20.83 2.77 -5.94
C VAL A 122 19.47 2.29 -6.46
N ASP A 123 18.82 1.29 -5.85
CA ASP A 123 17.60 0.66 -6.39
C ASP A 123 16.41 1.62 -6.56
N TYR A 124 16.18 2.53 -5.60
CA TYR A 124 15.07 3.49 -5.70
C TYR A 124 15.35 4.66 -6.64
N GLN A 125 16.61 5.11 -6.68
CA GLN A 125 17.08 6.12 -7.62
C GLN A 125 17.05 5.58 -9.06
N TYR A 126 17.48 4.34 -9.26
CA TYR A 126 17.51 3.66 -10.55
C TYR A 126 16.08 3.38 -11.04
N ARG A 127 15.13 2.99 -10.20
CA ARG A 127 13.75 2.72 -10.65
C ARG A 127 12.97 3.97 -11.07
N TYR A 128 13.23 5.13 -10.48
CA TYR A 128 12.60 6.39 -10.90
C TYR A 128 13.34 7.03 -12.08
N ALA A 129 14.67 7.01 -12.07
CA ALA A 129 15.49 7.44 -13.20
C ALA A 129 15.25 6.56 -14.43
N ILE A 130 15.23 5.23 -14.31
CA ILE A 130 14.89 4.32 -15.42
C ILE A 130 13.50 4.61 -15.96
N ASN A 131 12.49 4.94 -15.16
CA ASN A 131 11.17 5.20 -15.73
C ASN A 131 11.10 6.54 -16.48
N ASP A 132 11.73 7.59 -15.97
CA ASP A 132 11.83 8.88 -16.67
C ASP A 132 12.76 8.77 -17.89
N ASP A 133 13.91 8.14 -17.74
CA ASP A 133 14.85 7.81 -18.81
C ASP A 133 14.24 6.85 -19.84
N MET A 134 13.41 5.87 -19.45
CA MET A 134 12.76 4.95 -20.39
C MET A 134 11.68 5.67 -21.19
N THR A 135 10.92 6.59 -20.57
CA THR A 135 9.94 7.39 -21.32
C THR A 135 10.63 8.40 -22.24
N THR A 136 11.69 9.07 -21.78
CA THR A 136 12.47 9.98 -22.60
C THR A 136 13.24 9.24 -23.70
N LEU A 137 13.73 8.03 -23.47
CA LEU A 137 14.43 7.18 -24.45
C LEU A 137 13.44 6.60 -25.47
N LYS A 138 12.23 6.20 -25.05
CA LYS A 138 11.15 5.86 -25.99
C LYS A 138 10.78 7.05 -26.87
N ASN A 139 10.62 8.24 -26.28
CA ASN A 139 10.35 9.46 -27.03
C ASN A 139 11.50 9.83 -27.95
N ALA A 140 12.76 9.70 -27.51
CA ALA A 140 13.94 9.93 -28.33
C ALA A 140 14.03 8.94 -29.50
N ARG A 141 13.70 7.65 -29.27
CA ARG A 141 13.65 6.62 -30.32
C ARG A 141 12.55 6.90 -31.35
N LEU A 142 11.37 7.34 -30.90
CA LEU A 142 10.30 7.82 -31.78
C LEU A 142 10.76 9.05 -32.57
N LEU A 143 11.43 10.01 -31.92
CA LEU A 143 11.96 11.20 -32.57
C LEU A 143 13.03 10.84 -33.61
N CYS A 144 13.95 9.92 -33.31
CA CYS A 144 14.94 9.43 -34.26
C CYS A 144 14.29 8.73 -35.46
N SER A 145 13.25 7.91 -35.22
CA SER A 145 12.48 7.27 -36.29
C SER A 145 11.82 8.32 -37.19
N THR A 146 11.11 9.29 -36.60
CA THR A 146 10.49 10.39 -37.35
C THR A 146 11.50 11.26 -38.08
N ILE A 147 12.66 11.58 -37.49
CA ILE A 147 13.74 12.30 -38.16
C ILE A 147 14.24 11.51 -39.37
N THR A 148 14.42 10.20 -39.22
CA THR A 148 14.86 9.33 -40.32
C THR A 148 13.80 9.27 -41.42
N GLN A 149 12.52 9.13 -41.07
CA GLN A 149 11.41 9.14 -42.02
C GLN A 149 11.27 10.51 -42.72
N LYS A 150 11.39 11.61 -42.00
CA LYS A 150 11.39 12.97 -42.57
C LYS A 150 12.61 13.21 -43.45
N GLY A 151 13.77 12.68 -43.08
CA GLY A 151 14.99 12.72 -43.89
C GLY A 151 14.85 11.93 -45.19
N ALA A 152 14.27 10.72 -45.13
CA ALA A 152 13.96 9.91 -46.31
C ALA A 152 12.96 10.61 -47.23
N ASN A 153 11.86 11.11 -46.67
CA ASN A 153 10.86 11.89 -47.43
C ASN A 153 11.48 13.14 -48.05
N LEU A 154 12.34 13.85 -47.32
CA LEU A 154 13.03 15.03 -47.85
C LEU A 154 13.98 14.66 -48.99
N HIS A 155 14.75 13.57 -48.85
CA HIS A 155 15.64 13.09 -49.91
C HIS A 155 14.86 12.71 -51.17
N GLU A 156 13.73 12.02 -51.02
CA GLU A 156 12.85 11.68 -52.15
C GLU A 156 12.27 12.94 -52.81
N LEU A 157 11.76 13.89 -52.02
CA LEU A 157 11.21 15.14 -52.53
C LEU A 157 12.27 16.00 -53.23
N LEU A 158 13.49 16.07 -52.69
CA LEU A 158 14.61 16.77 -53.32
C LEU A 158 15.06 16.06 -54.60
N GLY A 159 15.03 14.74 -54.65
CA GLY A 159 15.29 13.97 -55.87
C GLY A 159 14.29 14.29 -56.98
N LYS A 160 13.01 14.52 -56.62
CA LYS A 160 11.94 14.92 -57.54
C LYS A 160 11.94 16.42 -57.85
N GLU A 161 12.76 17.24 -57.20
CA GLU A 161 12.72 18.71 -57.37
C GLU A 161 13.10 19.14 -58.79
N VAL A 162 14.00 18.42 -59.48
CA VAL A 162 14.38 18.76 -60.86
C VAL A 162 13.17 18.63 -61.79
N ASP A 163 12.47 17.50 -61.72
CA ASP A 163 11.27 17.23 -62.50
C ASP A 163 10.12 18.15 -62.08
N ALA A 164 9.94 18.38 -60.77
CA ALA A 164 8.92 19.29 -60.25
C ALA A 164 9.21 20.74 -60.68
N ARG A 165 10.48 21.15 -60.76
CA ARG A 165 10.89 22.48 -61.22
C ARG A 165 10.66 22.65 -62.72
N GLU A 166 10.95 21.64 -63.52
CA GLU A 166 10.66 21.64 -64.96
C GLU A 166 9.15 21.70 -65.19
N ALA A 167 8.37 20.82 -64.56
CA ALA A 167 6.90 20.85 -64.60
C ALA A 167 6.32 22.20 -64.14
N ARG A 168 6.89 22.80 -63.08
CA ARG A 168 6.47 24.13 -62.59
C ARG A 168 6.76 25.21 -63.63
N GLN A 169 7.94 25.20 -64.25
CA GLN A 169 8.30 26.17 -65.27
C GLN A 169 7.43 26.01 -66.54
N ASP A 170 7.12 24.78 -66.92
CA ASP A 170 6.22 24.47 -68.03
C ASP A 170 4.80 24.97 -67.76
N VAL A 171 4.27 24.76 -66.54
CA VAL A 171 2.96 25.29 -66.13
C VAL A 171 2.97 26.82 -66.07
N ILE A 172 4.04 27.46 -65.59
CA ILE A 172 4.17 28.92 -65.56
C ILE A 172 4.24 29.51 -66.97
N ASN A 173 4.93 28.83 -67.89
CA ASN A 173 5.04 29.24 -69.28
C ASN A 173 3.75 28.97 -70.08
N ARG A 174 2.87 28.10 -69.58
CA ARG A 174 1.56 27.80 -70.18
C ARG A 174 0.59 28.94 -69.89
N ALA A 175 -0.02 29.49 -70.94
CA ALA A 175 -1.13 30.43 -70.77
C ALA A 175 -2.30 29.70 -70.08
N MET A 176 -2.81 30.26 -68.97
CA MET A 176 -3.93 29.67 -68.24
C MET A 176 -5.17 29.59 -69.12
N GLU A 177 -5.58 28.37 -69.43
CA GLU A 177 -6.85 28.09 -70.11
C GLU A 177 -8.00 28.18 -69.10
N LEU A 178 -8.96 29.06 -69.35
CA LEU A 178 -10.11 29.30 -68.45
C LEU A 178 -10.92 28.01 -68.18
N SER A 179 -10.93 27.08 -69.13
CA SER A 179 -11.62 25.79 -69.01
C SER A 179 -10.94 24.86 -67.99
N GLU A 180 -9.60 24.77 -68.00
CA GLU A 180 -8.85 23.92 -67.07
C GLU A 180 -8.95 24.47 -65.64
N VAL A 181 -8.91 25.79 -65.49
CA VAL A 181 -9.11 26.45 -64.18
C VAL A 181 -10.53 26.18 -63.66
N GLN A 182 -11.55 26.25 -64.51
CA GLN A 182 -12.93 25.95 -64.11
C GLN A 182 -13.11 24.49 -63.69
N GLU A 183 -12.46 23.55 -64.39
CA GLU A 183 -12.48 22.13 -64.03
C GLU A 183 -11.74 21.87 -62.71
N GLY A 184 -10.56 22.47 -62.51
CA GLY A 184 -9.82 22.39 -61.25
C GLY A 184 -10.59 22.99 -60.06
N ILE A 185 -11.31 24.11 -60.26
CA ILE A 185 -12.19 24.68 -59.23
C ILE A 185 -13.34 23.73 -58.89
N LYS A 186 -13.97 23.10 -59.89
CA LYS A 186 -15.03 22.09 -59.65
C LYS A 186 -14.49 20.87 -58.92
N GLU A 187 -13.28 20.42 -59.25
CA GLU A 187 -12.65 19.30 -58.56
C GLU A 187 -12.31 19.66 -57.11
N ALA A 188 -11.75 20.84 -56.87
CA ALA A 188 -11.50 21.36 -55.52
C ALA A 188 -12.80 21.51 -54.71
N GLU A 189 -13.88 21.98 -55.34
CA GLU A 189 -15.21 22.05 -54.73
C GLU A 189 -15.71 20.65 -54.34
N ASN A 190 -15.55 19.67 -55.24
CA ASN A 190 -15.95 18.30 -54.97
C ASN A 190 -15.07 17.63 -53.90
N ALA A 191 -13.78 17.96 -53.83
CA ALA A 191 -12.89 17.51 -52.76
C ALA A 191 -13.31 18.11 -51.41
N ALA A 192 -13.60 19.41 -51.36
CA ALA A 192 -14.09 20.08 -50.16
C ALA A 192 -15.45 19.50 -49.70
N LYS A 193 -16.36 19.18 -50.62
CA LYS A 193 -17.62 18.49 -50.29
C LYS A 193 -17.39 17.09 -49.72
N ARG A 194 -16.42 16.34 -50.25
CA ARG A 194 -16.05 15.03 -49.72
C ARG A 194 -15.49 15.13 -48.31
N GLU A 195 -14.61 16.10 -48.05
CA GLU A 195 -14.09 16.35 -46.70
C GLU A 195 -15.19 16.80 -45.75
N PHE A 196 -16.10 17.67 -46.18
CA PHE A 196 -17.27 18.07 -45.39
C PHE A 196 -18.12 16.85 -44.99
N LEU A 197 -18.41 15.95 -45.94
CA LEU A 197 -19.17 14.72 -45.65
C LEU A 197 -18.42 13.76 -44.71
N LYS A 198 -17.09 13.72 -44.75
CA LYS A 198 -16.30 12.95 -43.79
C LYS A 198 -16.38 13.57 -42.39
N CYS A 199 -16.20 14.88 -42.28
CA CYS A 199 -16.35 15.61 -41.02
C CYS A 199 -17.75 15.44 -40.44
N ASP A 200 -18.79 15.53 -41.27
CA ASP A 200 -20.18 15.34 -40.86
C ASP A 200 -20.42 13.93 -40.28
N LYS A 201 -19.88 12.89 -40.92
CA LYS A 201 -19.91 11.52 -40.37
C LYS A 201 -19.19 11.40 -39.03
N LEU A 202 -18.02 12.03 -38.89
CA LEU A 202 -17.27 12.02 -37.64
C LEU A 202 -18.04 12.74 -36.51
N ILE A 203 -18.69 13.86 -36.83
CA ILE A 203 -19.54 14.58 -35.87
C ILE A 203 -20.71 13.70 -35.42
N ASN A 204 -21.40 13.05 -36.36
CA ASN A 204 -22.50 12.14 -36.03
C ASN A 204 -22.03 10.96 -35.17
N ASN A 205 -20.86 10.39 -35.45
CA ASN A 205 -20.28 9.32 -34.63
C ASN A 205 -20.00 9.82 -33.20
N VAL A 206 -19.39 11.00 -33.06
CA VAL A 206 -19.12 11.60 -31.74
C VAL A 206 -20.43 11.87 -30.97
N GLN A 207 -21.48 12.33 -31.66
CA GLN A 207 -22.80 12.51 -31.03
C GLN A 207 -23.40 11.19 -30.52
N ILE A 208 -23.27 10.10 -31.29
CA ILE A 208 -23.70 8.77 -30.85
C ILE A 208 -22.90 8.34 -29.62
N ASP A 209 -21.59 8.55 -29.63
CA ASP A 209 -20.71 8.21 -28.51
C ASP A 209 -21.01 9.04 -27.26
N GLU A 210 -21.31 10.33 -27.42
CA GLU A 210 -21.71 11.24 -26.34
C GLU A 210 -22.98 10.73 -25.63
N VAL A 211 -24.03 10.43 -26.40
CA VAL A 211 -25.29 9.88 -25.86
C VAL A 211 -25.04 8.54 -25.16
N ALA A 212 -24.23 7.66 -25.76
CA ALA A 212 -23.90 6.36 -25.15
C ALA A 212 -23.10 6.50 -23.84
N LEU A 213 -22.23 7.51 -23.73
CA LEU A 213 -21.50 7.83 -22.51
C LEU A 213 -22.40 8.43 -21.44
N ASP A 214 -23.32 9.32 -21.82
CA ASP A 214 -24.30 9.90 -20.90
C ASP A 214 -25.22 8.84 -20.29
N GLU A 215 -25.67 7.86 -21.09
CA GLU A 215 -26.42 6.72 -20.56
C GLU A 215 -25.60 5.89 -19.56
N LYS A 216 -24.31 5.68 -19.83
CA LYS A 216 -23.41 4.97 -18.90
C LYS A 216 -23.21 5.77 -17.62
N ILE A 217 -23.02 7.08 -17.71
CA ILE A 217 -22.88 7.96 -16.56
C ILE A 217 -24.16 7.92 -15.71
N ALA A 218 -25.34 8.06 -16.33
CA ALA A 218 -26.62 7.99 -15.63
C ALA A 218 -26.80 6.66 -14.87
N LYS A 219 -26.50 5.51 -15.52
CA LYS A 219 -26.54 4.19 -14.88
C LYS A 219 -25.58 4.10 -13.69
N ARG A 220 -24.35 4.59 -13.84
CA ARG A 220 -23.36 4.62 -12.75
C ARG A 220 -23.77 5.53 -11.60
N MET A 221 -24.35 6.70 -11.89
CA MET A 221 -24.89 7.58 -10.86
C MET A 221 -26.02 6.91 -10.07
N GLU A 222 -26.90 6.18 -10.75
CA GLU A 222 -27.97 5.43 -10.07
C GLU A 222 -27.40 4.31 -9.18
N GLU A 223 -26.40 3.55 -9.67
CA GLU A 223 -25.68 2.54 -8.88
C GLU A 223 -25.02 3.15 -7.64
N ILE A 224 -24.30 4.26 -7.79
CA ILE A 224 -23.65 4.97 -6.67
C ILE A 224 -24.70 5.39 -5.65
N ASN A 225 -25.81 5.99 -6.08
CA ASN A 225 -26.91 6.39 -5.19
C ASN A 225 -27.51 5.19 -4.44
N ARG A 226 -27.68 4.04 -5.11
CA ARG A 226 -28.15 2.80 -4.47
C ARG A 226 -27.16 2.29 -3.42
N HIS A 227 -25.87 2.25 -3.74
CA HIS A 227 -24.82 1.85 -2.78
C HIS A 227 -24.70 2.82 -1.61
N GLN A 228 -24.83 4.12 -1.86
CA GLN A 228 -24.78 5.13 -0.82
C GLN A 228 -25.95 5.00 0.14
N ARG A 229 -27.18 4.82 -0.37
CA ARG A 229 -28.36 4.51 0.47
C ARG A 229 -28.17 3.21 1.26
N ARG A 230 -27.62 2.16 0.65
CA ARG A 230 -27.32 0.90 1.35
C ARG A 230 -26.29 1.10 2.46
N LEU A 231 -25.27 1.90 2.21
CA LEU A 231 -24.23 2.23 3.18
C LEU A 231 -24.81 3.05 4.33
N ASP A 232 -25.68 4.02 4.06
CA ASP A 232 -26.34 4.81 5.10
C ASP A 232 -27.29 3.95 5.95
N MET A 233 -28.01 3.01 5.34
CA MET A 233 -28.78 2.01 6.08
C MET A 233 -27.88 1.10 6.92
N LEU A 234 -26.75 0.64 6.38
CA LEU A 234 -25.83 -0.21 7.14
C LEU A 234 -25.16 0.54 8.29
N ARG A 235 -24.90 1.84 8.14
CA ARG A 235 -24.37 2.71 9.20
C ARG A 235 -25.40 2.99 10.29
N SER A 236 -26.68 3.12 9.93
CA SER A 236 -27.74 3.37 10.91
C SER A 236 -28.14 2.12 11.68
N VAL A 237 -27.97 0.94 11.08
CA VAL A 237 -28.25 -0.34 11.74
C VAL A 237 -27.12 -0.71 12.68
N ARG A 238 -27.42 -0.75 13.98
CA ARG A 238 -26.54 -1.30 15.01
C ARG A 238 -26.33 -2.81 14.76
N PRO A 239 -25.08 -3.32 14.70
CA PRO A 239 -24.84 -4.75 14.52
C PRO A 239 -25.45 -5.58 15.67
N SER A 240 -26.08 -6.71 15.34
CA SER A 240 -26.74 -7.58 16.33
C SER A 240 -25.79 -8.07 17.43
N PHE A 241 -24.55 -8.36 17.06
CA PHE A 241 -23.51 -8.85 17.98
C PHE A 241 -22.97 -7.78 18.94
N MET A 242 -23.23 -6.48 18.70
CA MET A 242 -22.75 -5.43 19.62
C MET A 242 -23.40 -5.54 21.00
N ASN A 243 -24.64 -6.04 21.07
CA ASN A 243 -25.28 -6.24 22.36
C ASN A 243 -24.63 -7.35 23.17
N ASP A 244 -24.17 -8.41 22.51
CA ASP A 244 -23.49 -9.51 23.20
C ASP A 244 -22.05 -9.13 23.54
N PHE A 245 -21.39 -8.33 22.70
CA PHE A 245 -20.09 -7.73 23.02
C PHE A 245 -20.16 -6.87 24.29
N GLU A 246 -21.12 -5.95 24.39
CA GLU A 246 -21.29 -5.09 25.57
C GLU A 246 -21.59 -5.91 26.84
N LYS A 247 -22.39 -7.00 26.73
CA LYS A 247 -22.60 -7.91 27.86
C LYS A 247 -21.28 -8.58 28.29
N CYS A 248 -20.51 -9.10 27.34
CA CYS A 248 -19.23 -9.72 27.63
C CYS A 248 -18.23 -8.72 28.24
N GLU A 249 -18.24 -7.45 27.82
CA GLU A 249 -17.40 -6.41 28.44
C GLU A 249 -17.81 -6.13 29.89
N ILE A 250 -19.11 -6.09 30.19
CA ILE A 250 -19.58 -5.93 31.56
C ILE A 250 -19.14 -7.13 32.42
N GLU A 251 -19.38 -8.35 31.93
CA GLU A 251 -18.97 -9.58 32.63
C GLU A 251 -17.45 -9.63 32.84
N LEU A 252 -16.65 -9.22 31.85
CA LEU A 252 -15.20 -9.16 31.96
C LEU A 252 -14.76 -8.17 33.04
N ASN A 253 -15.39 -6.99 33.11
CA ASN A 253 -15.07 -6.00 34.13
C ASN A 253 -15.42 -6.49 35.54
N GLU A 254 -16.56 -7.14 35.71
CA GLU A 254 -16.96 -7.76 36.98
C GLU A 254 -15.98 -8.88 37.40
N LEU A 255 -15.61 -9.75 36.47
CA LEU A 255 -14.63 -10.81 36.69
C LEU A 255 -13.25 -10.26 37.04
N TYR A 256 -12.80 -9.21 36.36
CA TYR A 256 -11.54 -8.54 36.65
C TYR A 256 -11.55 -7.91 38.05
N GLY A 257 -12.62 -7.24 38.44
CA GLY A 257 -12.79 -6.70 39.80
C GLY A 257 -12.70 -7.81 40.87
N ASN A 258 -13.39 -8.92 40.63
CA ASN A 258 -13.32 -10.10 41.51
C ASN A 258 -11.93 -10.73 41.55
N TYR A 259 -11.24 -10.83 40.42
CA TYR A 259 -9.88 -11.33 40.33
C TYR A 259 -8.92 -10.47 41.16
N VAL A 260 -8.94 -9.14 40.99
CA VAL A 260 -8.09 -8.22 41.74
C VAL A 260 -8.32 -8.33 43.24
N LEU A 261 -9.58 -8.44 43.67
CA LEU A 261 -9.92 -8.59 45.08
C LEU A 261 -9.40 -9.93 45.63
N LYS A 262 -9.63 -11.04 44.93
CA LYS A 262 -9.13 -12.36 45.31
C LYS A 262 -7.61 -12.40 45.34
N PHE A 263 -6.95 -11.81 44.35
CA PHE A 263 -5.50 -11.69 44.28
C PHE A 263 -4.96 -10.93 45.49
N ARG A 264 -5.55 -9.77 45.82
CA ARG A 264 -5.15 -8.99 47.00
C ARG A 264 -5.31 -9.79 48.30
N ILE A 265 -6.41 -10.52 48.46
CA ILE A 265 -6.63 -11.37 49.64
C ILE A 265 -5.59 -12.48 49.67
N LEU A 266 -5.33 -13.14 48.55
CA LEU A 266 -4.35 -14.22 48.45
C LEU A 266 -2.95 -13.73 48.82
N THR A 267 -2.48 -12.64 48.24
CA THR A 267 -1.17 -12.05 48.56
C THR A 267 -1.04 -11.67 50.03
N TYR A 268 -2.12 -11.18 50.65
CA TYR A 268 -2.13 -10.89 52.08
C TYR A 268 -1.98 -12.17 52.92
N LEU A 269 -2.75 -13.22 52.60
CA LEU A 269 -2.68 -14.51 53.29
C LEU A 269 -1.33 -15.20 53.10
N GLU A 270 -0.77 -15.16 51.89
CA GLU A 270 0.58 -15.68 51.59
C GLU A 270 1.63 -14.99 52.46
N LYS A 271 1.55 -13.66 52.59
CA LYS A 271 2.44 -12.88 53.46
C LYS A 271 2.29 -13.24 54.94
N GLU A 272 1.06 -13.42 55.42
CA GLU A 272 0.80 -13.81 56.81
C GLU A 272 1.32 -15.22 57.11
N LEU A 273 1.13 -16.14 56.17
CA LEU A 273 1.63 -17.51 56.22
C LEU A 273 3.17 -17.56 56.21
N GLU A 274 3.81 -16.78 55.33
CA GLU A 274 5.26 -16.63 55.31
C GLU A 274 5.78 -16.05 56.64
N GLY A 275 5.08 -15.06 57.20
CA GLY A 275 5.37 -14.52 58.53
C GLY A 275 5.28 -15.57 59.64
N HIS A 276 4.27 -16.45 59.59
CA HIS A 276 4.13 -17.52 60.56
C HIS A 276 5.26 -18.55 60.46
N PHE A 277 5.65 -18.97 59.25
CA PHE A 277 6.80 -19.86 59.05
C PHE A 277 8.13 -19.22 59.50
N ARG A 278 8.33 -17.92 59.23
CA ARG A 278 9.49 -17.17 59.73
C ARG A 278 9.53 -17.15 61.26
N ASN A 279 8.41 -16.85 61.92
CA ASN A 279 8.32 -16.86 63.39
C ASN A 279 8.53 -18.26 63.99
N GLN A 280 8.01 -19.31 63.35
CA GLN A 280 8.27 -20.68 63.79
C GLN A 280 9.76 -21.02 63.68
N ARG A 281 10.40 -20.64 62.56
CA ARG A 281 11.84 -20.83 62.36
C ARG A 281 12.66 -20.07 63.40
N GLU A 282 12.28 -18.83 63.72
CA GLU A 282 12.93 -18.03 64.75
C GLU A 282 12.79 -18.65 66.14
N LYS A 283 11.60 -19.14 66.51
CA LYS A 283 11.40 -19.86 67.79
C LYS A 283 12.27 -21.11 67.90
N VAL A 284 12.37 -21.91 66.82
CA VAL A 284 13.26 -23.08 66.81
C VAL A 284 14.72 -22.67 66.96
N LEU A 285 15.15 -21.61 66.26
CA LEU A 285 16.50 -21.07 66.40
C LEU A 285 16.75 -20.52 67.82
N GLU A 286 15.77 -19.90 68.44
CA GLU A 286 15.88 -19.35 69.79
C GLU A 286 15.93 -20.44 70.86
N VAL A 287 15.12 -21.50 70.73
CA VAL A 287 15.23 -22.70 71.58
C VAL A 287 16.59 -23.37 71.38
N SER A 288 17.05 -23.52 70.14
CA SER A 288 18.37 -24.07 69.83
C SER A 288 19.50 -23.22 70.44
N ARG A 289 19.38 -21.88 70.38
CA ARG A 289 20.31 -20.93 71.00
C ARG A 289 20.32 -21.04 72.52
N GLN A 290 19.15 -21.15 73.16
CA GLN A 290 19.05 -21.35 74.61
C GLN A 290 19.66 -22.69 75.04
N TYR A 291 19.47 -23.75 74.26
CA TYR A 291 20.09 -25.05 74.49
C TYR A 291 21.63 -24.99 74.35
N MET A 292 22.15 -24.32 73.31
CA MET A 292 23.59 -24.08 73.18
C MET A 292 24.13 -23.25 74.35
N GLN A 293 23.40 -22.24 74.82
CA GLN A 293 23.80 -21.43 75.97
C GLN A 293 23.84 -22.23 77.27
N SER A 294 22.89 -23.16 77.49
CA SER A 294 22.88 -24.00 78.68
C SER A 294 24.01 -25.03 78.65
N ILE A 295 24.30 -25.64 77.50
CA ILE A 295 25.49 -26.49 77.31
C ILE A 295 26.76 -25.69 77.57
N ASN A 296 26.93 -24.51 76.96
CA ASN A 296 28.11 -23.68 77.17
C ASN A 296 28.28 -23.29 78.64
N SER A 297 27.18 -22.99 79.34
CA SER A 297 27.22 -22.68 80.78
C SER A 297 27.61 -23.90 81.61
N GLN A 298 27.11 -25.09 81.28
CA GLN A 298 27.51 -26.34 81.94
C GLN A 298 28.97 -26.69 81.67
N ILE A 299 29.48 -26.46 80.45
CA ILE A 299 30.91 -26.63 80.13
C ILE A 299 31.73 -25.67 80.98
N THR A 300 31.36 -24.39 81.02
CA THR A 300 32.07 -23.38 81.84
C THR A 300 32.05 -23.75 83.33
N GLU A 301 30.93 -24.28 83.83
CA GLU A 301 30.77 -24.70 85.23
C GLU A 301 31.56 -25.99 85.53
N GLN A 302 31.62 -26.94 84.59
CA GLN A 302 32.49 -28.12 84.69
C GLN A 302 33.97 -27.72 84.67
N GLU A 303 34.37 -26.75 83.84
CA GLU A 303 35.71 -26.18 83.85
C GLU A 303 36.03 -25.51 85.19
N GLN A 304 35.10 -24.73 85.76
CA GLN A 304 35.25 -24.13 87.09
C GLN A 304 35.27 -25.15 88.22
N GLN A 305 34.54 -26.26 88.11
CA GLN A 305 34.57 -27.35 89.09
C GLN A 305 35.84 -28.19 88.98
N ARG A 306 36.38 -28.41 87.77
CA ARG A 306 37.73 -28.96 87.60
C ARG A 306 38.77 -28.04 88.24
N PHE A 307 38.70 -26.74 87.95
CA PHE A 307 39.56 -25.72 88.55
C PHE A 307 39.43 -25.65 90.08
N ASN A 308 38.22 -25.76 90.64
CA ASN A 308 38.00 -25.78 92.09
C ASN A 308 38.40 -27.11 92.76
N ARG A 309 38.28 -28.25 92.07
CA ARG A 309 38.79 -29.54 92.54
C ARG A 309 40.31 -29.57 92.55
N GLU A 310 40.94 -28.78 91.69
CA GLU A 310 42.39 -28.58 91.63
C GLU A 310 42.91 -27.63 92.74
N LEU A 311 42.03 -26.95 93.49
CA LEU A 311 42.39 -26.00 94.55
C LEU A 311 42.30 -26.57 95.99
N GLN A 312 42.05 -27.88 96.18
CA GLN A 312 41.93 -28.46 97.53
C GLN A 312 42.51 -29.88 97.68
N ASP A 313 43.80 -30.07 97.39
CA ASP A 313 44.73 -30.87 98.22
C ASP A 313 46.19 -30.58 97.78
N PRO A 314 47.08 -30.04 98.65
CA PRO A 314 48.46 -29.76 98.30
C PRO A 314 49.39 -30.92 98.69
N ASN A 315 49.58 -31.87 97.79
CA ASN A 315 50.85 -32.58 97.54
C ASN A 315 50.61 -33.75 96.57
N ASP A 316 51.03 -33.59 95.32
CA ASP A 316 52.04 -34.51 94.80
C ASP A 316 52.78 -33.93 93.61
N GLU A 317 53.99 -34.44 93.48
CA GLU A 317 55.18 -33.93 92.84
C GLU A 317 55.22 -34.28 91.33
N ILE A 318 55.68 -33.29 90.54
CA ILE A 318 56.45 -33.39 89.27
C ILE A 318 55.87 -34.24 88.11
N GLY A 319 55.77 -33.60 86.94
CA GLY A 319 55.74 -34.30 85.65
C GLY A 319 55.62 -33.37 84.46
N VAL A 320 56.69 -32.62 84.16
CA VAL A 320 56.83 -31.87 82.90
C VAL A 320 57.07 -32.83 81.75
N HIS A 321 56.23 -32.75 80.72
CA HIS A 321 56.47 -33.10 79.30
C HIS A 321 55.33 -32.41 78.55
N SER A 322 55.51 -31.25 77.91
CA SER A 322 56.26 -30.98 76.66
C SER A 322 56.06 -32.08 75.63
N ASP A 323 55.28 -31.74 74.61
CA ASP A 323 55.25 -32.16 73.20
C ASP A 323 53.98 -31.45 72.65
N GLU A 324 54.04 -30.31 71.93
CA GLU A 324 54.59 -30.13 70.58
C GLU A 324 54.41 -31.38 69.73
N GLU A 325 53.34 -31.40 68.94
CA GLU A 325 53.27 -31.80 67.52
C GLU A 325 51.78 -31.73 67.12
N GLU A 326 51.44 -30.83 66.20
CA GLU A 326 51.33 -31.09 64.75
C GLU A 326 50.11 -31.99 64.47
N ASP A 327 49.05 -31.34 64.01
CA ASP A 327 48.61 -31.44 62.61
C ASP A 327 47.99 -32.79 62.32
N GLU A 328 46.68 -32.80 62.15
CA GLU A 328 46.06 -33.62 61.13
C GLU A 328 44.76 -32.92 60.71
N GLU A 329 44.89 -32.18 59.61
CA GLU A 329 43.80 -32.04 58.65
C GLU A 329 43.23 -33.43 58.35
N SER A 330 41.90 -33.53 58.39
CA SER A 330 41.18 -34.43 57.49
C SER A 330 39.93 -33.67 57.08
N ASP A 331 40.14 -32.83 56.07
CA ASP A 331 39.24 -32.83 54.93
C ASP A 331 39.13 -34.27 54.39
N GLU A 332 37.92 -34.65 54.02
CA GLU A 332 37.54 -35.56 52.92
C GLU A 332 36.01 -35.64 52.98
N GLU A 333 35.33 -34.80 52.20
CA GLU A 333 34.99 -35.05 50.80
C GLU A 333 33.83 -36.05 50.68
N ASP A 334 32.68 -35.52 50.27
CA ASP A 334 32.09 -35.98 49.01
C ASP A 334 31.64 -34.71 48.27
N ASP A 335 32.53 -34.26 47.39
CA ASP A 335 32.17 -33.74 46.07
C ASP A 335 31.17 -34.70 45.42
N GLU A 336 30.17 -34.24 44.69
CA GLU A 336 30.18 -34.03 43.24
C GLU A 336 28.71 -33.68 42.89
N GLU A 337 28.32 -32.89 41.92
CA GLU A 337 29.00 -32.30 40.76
C GLU A 337 28.02 -31.30 40.13
N SER A 338 28.60 -30.34 39.39
CA SER A 338 28.22 -29.88 38.05
C SER A 338 26.73 -29.57 37.78
N GLU A 339 26.37 -28.29 37.64
CA GLU A 339 26.37 -27.57 36.36
C GLU A 339 25.54 -28.22 35.24
N ASN A 340 24.60 -27.39 34.78
CA ASN A 340 24.05 -27.25 33.43
C ASN A 340 22.64 -27.77 33.14
N ASP A 341 22.01 -26.93 32.31
CA ASP A 341 20.90 -27.16 31.40
C ASP A 341 19.48 -26.88 31.89
N ASP A 342 19.05 -25.67 31.51
CA ASP A 342 17.79 -25.45 30.82
C ASP A 342 17.34 -26.71 30.04
N GLU A 343 16.20 -27.31 30.37
CA GLU A 343 15.23 -27.74 29.35
C GLU A 343 13.79 -27.77 29.90
N ASP A 344 12.98 -27.06 29.14
CA ASP A 344 11.53 -26.99 29.01
C ASP A 344 10.75 -28.29 29.31
N ILE A 345 9.75 -28.22 30.20
CA ILE A 345 8.55 -29.07 30.12
C ILE A 345 7.31 -28.19 30.22
N ASN A 346 6.94 -27.61 29.08
CA ASN A 346 5.63 -27.79 28.45
C ASN A 346 4.65 -28.71 29.24
N GLN A 347 3.82 -28.12 30.11
CA GLN A 347 2.56 -28.74 30.52
C GLN A 347 1.52 -28.51 29.43
N SER A 348 1.31 -29.54 28.61
CA SER A 348 0.02 -29.86 28.01
C SER A 348 -0.35 -31.30 28.44
N PRO A 349 -1.61 -31.73 28.31
CA PRO A 349 -2.79 -31.48 29.15
C PRO A 349 -3.13 -32.72 30.04
N PRO A 350 -4.09 -32.64 30.99
CA PRO A 350 -4.55 -33.83 31.70
C PRO A 350 -5.45 -34.74 30.82
N PRO A 351 -5.51 -36.04 31.13
CA PRO A 351 -6.00 -37.09 30.24
C PRO A 351 -7.51 -37.31 30.30
N ARG A 352 -8.02 -37.87 29.20
CA ARG A 352 -9.32 -38.54 29.12
C ARG A 352 -9.39 -39.72 30.10
N GLY A 353 -10.51 -39.81 30.82
CA GLY A 353 -10.91 -40.97 31.62
C GLY A 353 -12.40 -41.25 31.50
N ASN A 354 -12.70 -42.32 30.76
CA ASN A 354 -13.84 -43.24 30.77
C ASN A 354 -15.29 -42.73 30.92
N LYS A 355 -16.13 -42.95 29.90
CA LYS A 355 -16.87 -44.20 29.59
C LYS A 355 -17.97 -44.49 30.63
N LEU A 356 -19.21 -44.15 30.27
CA LEU A 356 -20.38 -44.93 30.67
C LEU A 356 -21.07 -45.43 29.40
N GLU A 357 -21.18 -46.75 29.42
CA GLU A 357 -21.76 -47.67 28.46
C GLU A 357 -23.23 -47.89 28.82
N ASN A 358 -24.06 -48.13 27.80
CA ASN A 358 -25.28 -48.96 27.74
C ASN A 358 -26.00 -48.52 26.44
N GLY A 359 -26.07 -49.33 25.37
CA GLY A 359 -26.80 -50.61 25.31
C GLY A 359 -28.30 -50.28 25.12
N ALA A 360 -29.05 -50.68 24.09
CA ALA A 360 -28.90 -51.75 23.13
C ALA A 360 -29.85 -51.55 21.92
N GLU A 361 -29.46 -52.15 20.80
CA GLU A 361 -30.21 -52.82 19.73
C GLU A 361 -31.73 -52.58 19.51
N GLY A 362 -32.10 -52.42 18.23
CA GLY A 362 -33.48 -52.57 17.76
C GLY A 362 -33.65 -52.37 16.26
N GLN A 363 -33.75 -53.48 15.53
CA GLN A 363 -33.86 -53.64 14.08
C GLN A 363 -35.12 -53.06 13.40
N ALA A 364 -34.89 -52.55 12.18
CA ALA A 364 -35.57 -52.86 10.92
C ALA A 364 -36.93 -52.25 10.49
N TYR A 365 -36.92 -51.94 9.17
CA TYR A 365 -37.99 -51.76 8.17
C TYR A 365 -38.72 -50.40 8.01
N GLY A 366 -38.63 -49.87 6.78
CA GLY A 366 -39.66 -49.00 6.19
C GLY A 366 -39.10 -47.81 5.42
N GLY A 367 -38.89 -47.95 4.11
CA GLY A 367 -38.46 -46.86 3.24
C GLY A 367 -39.58 -45.91 2.82
N MET A 368 -39.20 -44.67 2.48
CA MET A 368 -39.76 -43.83 1.42
C MET A 368 -38.93 -42.53 1.27
N THR A 369 -38.10 -42.50 0.24
CA THR A 369 -37.72 -41.38 -0.64
C THR A 369 -37.88 -39.92 -0.14
N ALA A 370 -36.76 -39.18 -0.06
CA ALA A 370 -36.62 -37.83 -0.64
C ALA A 370 -35.12 -37.44 -0.67
N ASP A 371 -34.71 -36.97 -1.84
CA ASP A 371 -33.36 -36.77 -2.34
C ASP A 371 -32.68 -35.50 -1.77
N LEU A 372 -31.53 -35.66 -1.13
CA LEU A 372 -30.59 -34.61 -0.72
C LEU A 372 -29.15 -35.16 -0.77
N SER A 373 -28.34 -34.59 -1.67
CA SER A 373 -26.86 -34.53 -1.65
C SER A 373 -26.55 -33.12 -2.16
N ASP A 374 -25.89 -32.20 -1.46
CA ASP A 374 -24.62 -32.20 -0.73
C ASP A 374 -23.45 -32.69 -1.56
N ASP A 375 -22.67 -31.74 -2.07
CA ASP A 375 -21.23 -31.87 -2.28
C ASP A 375 -20.60 -30.47 -2.18
N GLU A 376 -19.65 -30.37 -1.26
CA GLU A 376 -18.71 -29.29 -1.04
C GLU A 376 -17.79 -29.14 -2.26
N ASP A 377 -17.38 -27.91 -2.61
CA ASP A 377 -16.03 -27.75 -3.14
C ASP A 377 -15.43 -26.35 -3.00
N GLN A 378 -14.12 -26.39 -2.74
CA GLN A 378 -13.28 -25.34 -2.20
C GLN A 378 -12.75 -24.42 -3.32
N MET A 379 -12.87 -23.11 -3.13
CA MET A 379 -12.34 -22.09 -4.05
C MET A 379 -10.81 -21.95 -3.89
N ARG A 380 -10.09 -22.64 -4.78
CA ARG A 380 -8.63 -22.55 -4.96
C ARG A 380 -8.25 -21.28 -5.72
N MET A 381 -7.37 -20.49 -5.12
CA MET A 381 -6.69 -19.33 -5.71
C MET A 381 -5.86 -19.73 -6.95
N GLY A 382 -6.25 -19.21 -8.13
CA GLY A 382 -5.52 -19.35 -9.38
C GLY A 382 -4.55 -18.19 -9.60
N GLN A 383 -3.27 -18.54 -9.79
CA GLN A 383 -2.19 -17.66 -10.20
C GLN A 383 -2.48 -16.97 -11.54
N GLY A 384 -2.37 -15.64 -11.58
CA GLY A 384 -2.35 -14.86 -12.81
C GLY A 384 -0.98 -14.94 -13.48
N VAL A 385 -0.91 -15.60 -14.63
CA VAL A 385 0.27 -15.65 -15.50
C VAL A 385 -0.10 -15.03 -16.85
N GLY A 386 0.64 -13.97 -17.23
CA GLY A 386 1.05 -13.63 -18.60
C GLY A 386 -0.03 -13.49 -19.68
N GLY A 387 -0.57 -12.28 -19.85
CA GLY A 387 -1.20 -11.87 -21.10
C GLY A 387 -0.14 -11.34 -22.08
N ALA A 388 0.21 -12.15 -23.08
CA ALA A 388 1.01 -11.74 -24.22
C ALA A 388 0.21 -10.76 -25.10
N GLY A 389 0.81 -9.61 -25.43
CA GLY A 389 0.29 -8.69 -26.43
C GLY A 389 0.42 -9.32 -27.81
N MET A 390 -0.68 -9.37 -28.55
CA MET A 390 -0.68 -9.64 -29.98
C MET A 390 -0.40 -8.30 -30.68
N ASP A 391 0.73 -8.27 -31.36
CA ASP A 391 1.08 -7.29 -32.39
C ASP A 391 0.28 -7.63 -33.65
N ASP A 392 -0.65 -6.76 -34.05
CA ASP A 392 -1.21 -6.74 -35.40
C ASP A 392 -0.56 -5.57 -36.15
N GLU A 393 0.53 -5.86 -36.84
CA GLU A 393 1.16 -5.02 -37.86
C GLU A 393 0.43 -5.23 -39.20
N ASP A 394 -0.51 -4.34 -39.54
CA ASP A 394 -1.04 -4.21 -40.90
C ASP A 394 -0.23 -3.15 -41.67
N ASP A 395 0.89 -3.57 -42.26
CA ASP A 395 1.55 -2.87 -43.37
C ASP A 395 1.08 -3.51 -44.69
N ASP A 396 0.16 -2.84 -45.42
CA ASP A 396 -0.05 -3.14 -46.84
C ASP A 396 0.17 -1.88 -47.69
N LEU A 397 1.21 -1.97 -48.51
CA LEU A 397 1.78 -0.94 -49.35
C LEU A 397 0.97 -0.82 -50.65
N GLY A 398 0.33 0.34 -50.82
CA GLY A 398 -0.31 0.71 -52.09
C GLY A 398 0.72 0.90 -53.21
N MET A 399 0.79 -0.08 -54.13
CA MET A 399 1.43 0.05 -55.44
C MET A 399 0.40 0.36 -56.52
N GLU A 400 0.69 1.39 -57.30
CA GLU A 400 -0.16 1.97 -58.34
C GLU A 400 -0.02 1.23 -59.70
N MET A 401 -1.19 1.05 -60.33
CA MET A 401 -1.60 0.61 -61.68
C MET A 401 -0.61 0.47 -62.88
N ASP A 402 -0.91 -0.49 -63.77
CA ASP A 402 -0.89 -0.28 -65.24
C ASP A 402 -1.94 -1.18 -65.96
N PRO A 403 -2.80 -0.67 -66.88
CA PRO A 403 -3.94 -1.42 -67.43
C PRO A 403 -3.74 -1.83 -68.90
N ARG A 404 -3.43 -3.10 -69.18
CA ARG A 404 -3.57 -3.68 -70.54
C ARG A 404 -3.84 -5.19 -70.52
N ARG A 405 -5.08 -5.63 -70.78
CA ARG A 405 -5.46 -6.57 -71.88
C ARG A 405 -6.86 -7.19 -71.70
N ARG A 406 -7.51 -7.29 -72.86
CA ARG A 406 -8.83 -7.82 -73.20
C ARG A 406 -9.00 -9.35 -73.05
N ASN A 407 -10.28 -9.73 -72.87
CA ASN A 407 -11.04 -10.86 -73.43
C ASN A 407 -10.69 -12.33 -73.09
N SER A 408 -11.69 -13.04 -72.54
CA SER A 408 -12.36 -14.25 -73.09
C SER A 408 -13.17 -14.95 -71.97
N SER A 409 -14.51 -14.92 -71.95
CA SER A 409 -15.46 -15.89 -72.54
C SER A 409 -15.61 -17.23 -71.78
N VAL A 410 -16.84 -17.80 -71.85
CA VAL A 410 -17.26 -19.19 -71.51
C VAL A 410 -17.64 -19.39 -70.02
N ARG A 411 -18.78 -19.97 -69.54
CA ARG A 411 -19.99 -20.69 -70.01
C ARG A 411 -20.99 -20.63 -68.82
N GLN A 412 -22.28 -20.29 -68.97
CA GLN A 412 -23.42 -21.14 -69.37
C GLN A 412 -23.72 -22.38 -68.49
N ARG A 413 -24.70 -22.25 -67.58
CA ARG A 413 -25.78 -23.20 -67.20
C ARG A 413 -26.91 -22.34 -66.59
N GLY A 414 -28.20 -22.47 -66.86
CA GLY A 414 -28.99 -23.51 -67.50
C GLY A 414 -30.30 -23.66 -66.70
N ALA A 415 -31.37 -23.01 -67.20
CA ALA A 415 -32.79 -23.31 -67.05
C ALA A 415 -33.43 -23.53 -65.65
N MET A 416 -34.49 -22.77 -65.34
CA MET A 416 -35.83 -23.35 -65.27
C MET A 416 -36.95 -22.30 -65.34
N SER A 417 -37.97 -22.67 -66.09
CA SER A 417 -39.18 -21.96 -66.53
C SER A 417 -40.33 -22.02 -65.54
N GLY A 418 -41.19 -21.00 -65.53
CA GLY A 418 -42.58 -21.11 -65.06
C GLY A 418 -43.20 -19.80 -64.59
N GLN A 419 -43.93 -19.09 -65.46
CA GLN A 419 -44.98 -18.13 -65.10
C GLN A 419 -46.37 -18.84 -65.09
N PRO A 420 -47.51 -18.15 -64.88
CA PRO A 420 -48.04 -17.69 -63.59
C PRO A 420 -49.51 -18.17 -63.40
N SER A 421 -50.09 -18.01 -62.21
CA SER A 421 -51.56 -17.94 -62.11
C SER A 421 -52.05 -17.19 -60.88
N ALA A 422 -53.15 -16.46 -61.10
CA ALA A 422 -53.89 -15.64 -60.16
C ALA A 422 -54.58 -16.46 -59.06
N ASN A 423 -54.84 -15.89 -57.89
CA ASN A 423 -56.17 -15.36 -57.53
C ASN A 423 -56.25 -14.86 -56.05
N ASP A 424 -57.05 -13.81 -55.87
CA ASP A 424 -57.85 -13.40 -54.70
C ASP A 424 -57.27 -13.19 -53.28
N GLY A 425 -57.66 -12.04 -52.70
CA GLY A 425 -58.30 -12.07 -51.37
C GLY A 425 -57.79 -11.14 -50.26
N GLN A 426 -58.49 -10.01 -50.09
CA GLN A 426 -58.86 -9.37 -48.81
C GLN A 426 -57.86 -8.46 -48.05
N ARG A 427 -58.16 -7.15 -48.15
CA ARG A 427 -58.35 -6.15 -47.07
C ARG A 427 -57.62 -6.36 -45.73
N ARG A 428 -56.84 -5.34 -45.33
CA ARG A 428 -57.10 -4.52 -44.12
C ARG A 428 -56.30 -3.22 -44.13
N GLN A 429 -57.02 -2.13 -43.82
CA GLN A 429 -56.59 -0.74 -43.75
C GLN A 429 -55.58 -0.50 -42.62
N ARG A 430 -54.60 0.37 -42.85
CA ARG A 430 -53.91 1.13 -41.80
C ARG A 430 -53.88 2.61 -42.16
N GLN A 431 -54.37 3.40 -41.21
CA GLN A 431 -54.54 4.85 -41.24
C GLN A 431 -53.19 5.57 -41.12
N GLN A 432 -53.03 6.68 -41.84
CA GLN A 432 -52.02 7.71 -41.61
C GLN A 432 -52.60 8.78 -40.67
N PRO A 433 -51.82 9.38 -39.74
CA PRO A 433 -52.24 10.59 -39.06
C PRO A 433 -51.89 11.85 -39.87
N GLN A 434 -52.85 12.77 -39.84
CA GLN A 434 -52.94 14.01 -40.59
C GLN A 434 -52.00 15.10 -40.05
N GLN A 435 -51.45 15.89 -40.98
CA GLN A 435 -50.91 17.23 -40.74
C GLN A 435 -52.09 18.21 -40.62
N LEU A 436 -52.05 19.09 -39.62
CA LEU A 436 -52.93 20.26 -39.52
C LEU A 436 -52.05 21.50 -39.43
N ALA A 437 -52.21 22.36 -40.43
CA ALA A 437 -51.61 23.68 -40.54
C ALA A 437 -52.62 24.76 -40.13
N SER A 438 -52.09 25.96 -39.91
CA SER A 438 -52.74 27.28 -39.84
C SER A 438 -53.44 27.62 -38.51
N TYR A 439 -53.35 28.83 -37.95
CA TYR A 439 -53.32 30.17 -38.54
C TYR A 439 -52.50 31.16 -37.69
N ALA A 440 -52.04 32.22 -38.36
CA ALA A 440 -51.56 33.47 -37.79
C ALA A 440 -52.71 34.34 -37.22
N GLU A 441 -52.40 35.18 -36.24
CA GLU A 441 -52.63 36.65 -36.22
C GLU A 441 -52.30 37.21 -34.82
N ASP A 442 -51.35 38.16 -34.80
CA ASP A 442 -51.30 39.46 -34.11
C ASP A 442 -51.94 39.65 -32.71
N ASP A 443 -51.14 40.14 -31.74
CA ASP A 443 -51.30 41.48 -31.16
C ASP A 443 -50.32 41.79 -30.00
N ASP A 444 -49.82 43.03 -30.05
CA ASP A 444 -49.08 43.89 -29.12
C ASP A 444 -49.03 43.58 -27.61
N PHE A 445 -47.82 43.59 -27.02
CA PHE A 445 -47.27 44.69 -26.18
C PHE A 445 -45.83 44.42 -25.71
#